data_AF-A0A553F972-F1
#
_entry.id   AF-A0A553F972-F1
#
_cell.length_a   1.000
_cell.length_b   1.000
_cell.length_c   1.000
_cell.angle_alpha   90.00
_cell.angle_beta   90.00
_cell.angle_gamma   90.00
#
_symmetry.space_group_name_H-M   'P 1'
#
loop_
_entity.id
_entity.type
_entity.pdbx_description
1 polymer ?
#
loop_
_entity_poly.entity_id
_entity_poly.type
_entity_poly.pdbx_seq_one_letter_code
_entity_poly.pdbx_strand_id
1 'polypeptide(L)'
;MNICSNFINKLDKYRLTVNKMLRAKKYQQLFDMTRTMEAIEQEIDTFYATFDKAFLELYPSFVDDLNDLLHVEEQIELKNHETLNPELRIFAVIRLGIKDSARIAEPLRYSVNTIYNYRVKIKNKAKNREEFENHVLRIGAFKDIN
;
A
#
# COMPACT_ATOMS: atom_id res chain seq x y z
N MET A 1 5.24 8.80 -15.37
CA MET A 1 4.79 8.33 -16.71
C MET A 1 5.22 6.89 -17.06
N ASN A 2 6.11 6.23 -16.29
CA ASN A 2 6.66 4.90 -16.65
C ASN A 2 5.81 3.69 -16.17
N ILE A 3 4.96 3.86 -15.16
CA ILE A 3 4.23 2.75 -14.51
C ILE A 3 3.16 2.14 -15.42
N CYS A 4 2.31 2.95 -16.05
CA CYS A 4 1.27 2.45 -16.97
C CYS A 4 1.88 1.76 -18.19
N SER A 5 2.98 2.30 -18.73
CA SER A 5 3.69 1.69 -19.86
C SER A 5 4.28 0.33 -19.48
N ASN A 6 4.91 0.22 -18.30
CA ASN A 6 5.40 -1.06 -17.79
C ASN A 6 4.28 -2.10 -17.61
N PHE A 7 3.13 -1.69 -17.09
CA PHE A 7 1.97 -2.58 -16.94
C PHE A 7 1.45 -3.08 -18.29
N ILE A 8 1.30 -2.19 -19.27
CA ILE A 8 0.91 -2.54 -20.64
C ILE A 8 1.90 -3.54 -21.24
N ASN A 9 3.21 -3.30 -21.08
CA ASN A 9 4.25 -4.18 -21.59
C ASN A 9 4.21 -5.58 -20.92
N LYS A 10 3.94 -5.66 -19.61
CA LYS A 10 3.80 -6.93 -18.90
C LYS A 10 2.58 -7.71 -19.38
N LEU A 11 1.44 -7.03 -19.55
CA LEU A 11 0.23 -7.64 -20.11
C LEU A 11 0.46 -8.17 -21.53
N ASP A 12 1.14 -7.41 -22.37
CA ASP A 12 1.43 -7.86 -23.74
C ASP A 12 2.39 -9.06 -23.76
N LYS A 13 3.44 -9.05 -22.94
CA LYS A 13 4.34 -10.21 -22.79
C LYS A 13 3.59 -11.45 -22.30
N TYR A 14 2.68 -11.31 -21.34
CA TYR A 14 1.85 -12.40 -20.87
C TYR A 14 0.96 -12.94 -22.01
N ARG A 15 0.25 -12.05 -22.73
CA ARG A 15 -0.56 -12.41 -23.91
C ARG A 15 0.23 -13.16 -24.98
N LEU A 16 1.44 -12.69 -25.30
CA LEU A 16 2.33 -13.31 -26.29
C LEU A 16 2.79 -14.70 -25.83
N THR A 17 3.13 -14.85 -24.54
CA THR A 17 3.56 -16.12 -23.95
C THR A 17 2.43 -17.16 -23.99
N VAL A 18 1.22 -16.77 -23.58
CA VAL A 18 0.02 -17.61 -23.65
C VAL A 18 -0.24 -18.06 -25.10
N ASN A 19 -0.24 -17.13 -26.06
CA ASN A 19 -0.44 -17.45 -27.47
C ASN A 19 0.61 -18.43 -28.01
N LYS A 20 1.89 -18.25 -27.64
CA LYS A 20 2.98 -19.13 -28.06
C LYS A 20 2.78 -20.56 -27.52
N MET A 21 2.37 -20.70 -26.25
CA MET A 21 2.14 -22.00 -25.63
C MET A 21 0.91 -22.71 -26.22
N LEU A 22 -0.18 -21.97 -26.48
CA LEU A 22 -1.38 -22.50 -27.14
C LEU A 22 -1.07 -23.04 -28.54
N ARG A 23 -0.33 -22.27 -29.36
CA ARG A 23 0.10 -22.71 -30.70
C ARG A 23 0.98 -23.95 -30.66
N ALA A 24 1.83 -24.06 -29.64
CA ALA A 24 2.69 -25.23 -29.41
C ALA A 24 1.96 -26.42 -28.74
N LYS A 25 0.64 -26.32 -28.49
CA LYS A 25 -0.17 -27.33 -27.77
C LYS A 25 0.38 -27.70 -26.39
N LYS A 26 1.08 -26.76 -25.73
CA LYS A 26 1.71 -26.94 -24.40
C LYS A 26 0.71 -26.68 -23.26
N TYR A 27 -0.40 -27.40 -23.24
CA TYR A 27 -1.52 -27.12 -22.34
C TYR A 27 -1.18 -27.29 -20.86
N GLN A 28 -0.43 -28.34 -20.49
CA GLN A 28 -0.04 -28.57 -19.10
C GLN A 28 0.85 -27.45 -18.55
N GLN A 29 1.86 -27.02 -19.31
CA GLN A 29 2.76 -25.93 -18.91
C GLN A 29 2.01 -24.60 -18.81
N LEU A 30 1.06 -24.36 -19.71
CA LEU A 30 0.19 -23.18 -19.63
C LEU A 30 -0.66 -23.22 -18.35
N PHE A 31 -1.28 -24.35 -18.04
CA PHE A 31 -2.06 -24.52 -16.81
C PHE A 31 -1.22 -24.27 -15.57
N ASP A 32 -0.03 -24.87 -15.49
CA ASP A 32 0.87 -24.72 -14.34
C ASP A 32 1.30 -23.25 -14.15
N MET A 33 1.58 -22.53 -15.25
CA MET A 33 1.93 -21.11 -15.23
C MET A 33 0.78 -20.20 -14.79
N THR A 34 -0.47 -20.56 -15.10
CA THR A 34 -1.63 -19.69 -14.83
C THR A 34 -2.41 -20.06 -13.57
N ARG A 35 -2.11 -21.21 -12.96
CA ARG A 35 -2.87 -21.72 -11.80
C ARG A 35 -2.55 -20.94 -10.52
N THR A 36 -1.36 -20.38 -10.39
CA THR A 36 -0.93 -19.68 -9.17
C THR A 36 -1.09 -18.17 -9.29
N MET A 37 -1.33 -17.51 -8.16
CA MET A 37 -1.36 -16.04 -8.07
C MET A 37 0.02 -15.43 -7.81
N GLU A 38 1.08 -16.23 -7.74
CA GLU A 38 2.44 -15.79 -7.39
C GLU A 38 2.93 -14.60 -8.24
N ALA A 39 2.67 -14.61 -9.55
CA ALA A 39 3.02 -13.50 -10.42
C ALA A 39 2.26 -12.21 -10.07
N ILE A 40 1.00 -12.32 -9.63
CA ILE A 40 0.20 -11.18 -9.19
C ILE A 40 0.70 -10.66 -7.84
N GLU A 41 1.04 -11.57 -6.91
CA GLU A 41 1.57 -11.23 -5.59
C GLU A 41 2.90 -10.45 -5.71
N GLN A 42 3.80 -10.88 -6.60
CA GLN A 42 5.05 -10.16 -6.88
C GLN A 42 4.81 -8.75 -7.44
N GLU A 43 3.79 -8.57 -8.28
CA GLU A 43 3.42 -7.24 -8.78
C GLU A 43 2.82 -6.35 -7.67
N ILE A 44 2.06 -6.94 -6.75
CA ILE A 44 1.52 -6.24 -5.58
C ILE A 44 2.66 -5.76 -4.67
N ASP A 45 3.64 -6.61 -4.39
CA ASP A 45 4.80 -6.24 -3.57
C ASP A 45 5.63 -5.13 -4.25
N THR A 46 5.80 -5.22 -5.57
CA THR A 46 6.47 -4.16 -6.35
C THR A 46 5.70 -2.84 -6.27
N PHE A 47 4.37 -2.89 -6.35
CA PHE A 47 3.51 -1.72 -6.19
C PHE A 47 3.67 -1.11 -4.80
N TYR A 48 3.65 -1.92 -3.74
CA TYR A 48 3.86 -1.44 -2.38
C TYR A 48 5.23 -0.81 -2.18
N ALA A 49 6.31 -1.44 -2.63
CA ALA A 49 7.64 -0.86 -2.52
C ALA A 49 7.74 0.49 -3.25
N THR A 50 7.11 0.59 -4.43
CA THR A 50 7.08 1.86 -5.19
C THR A 50 6.25 2.92 -4.47
N PHE A 51 5.10 2.56 -3.92
CA PHE A 51 4.24 3.45 -3.15
C PHE A 51 4.94 3.93 -1.87
N ASP A 52 5.44 3.01 -1.05
CA ASP A 52 6.09 3.30 0.22
C ASP A 52 7.27 4.26 0.01
N LYS A 53 8.13 3.98 -0.98
CA LYS A 53 9.26 4.84 -1.33
C LYS A 53 8.80 6.24 -1.74
N ALA A 54 7.90 6.34 -2.71
CA ALA A 54 7.45 7.64 -3.20
C ALA A 54 6.72 8.44 -2.09
N PHE A 55 5.99 7.76 -1.22
CA PHE A 55 5.29 8.40 -0.11
C PHE A 55 6.27 8.90 0.95
N LEU A 56 7.26 8.10 1.35
CA LEU A 56 8.26 8.48 2.35
C LEU A 56 9.21 9.56 1.82
N GLU A 57 9.49 9.61 0.51
CA GLU A 57 10.19 10.74 -0.11
C GLU A 57 9.41 12.06 0.04
N LEU A 58 8.07 12.01 -0.02
CA LEU A 58 7.21 13.18 0.16
C LEU A 58 6.96 13.54 1.63
N TYR A 59 6.91 12.55 2.52
CA TYR A 59 6.69 12.72 3.96
C TYR A 59 7.75 11.97 4.77
N PRO A 60 8.99 12.46 4.83
CA PRO A 60 10.09 11.74 5.47
C PRO A 60 9.88 11.47 6.96
N SER A 61 9.19 12.36 7.67
CA SER A 61 8.89 12.25 9.10
C SER A 61 7.58 11.50 9.39
N PHE A 62 6.88 10.97 8.39
CA PHE A 62 5.51 10.47 8.56
C PHE A 62 5.36 9.44 9.68
N VAL A 63 6.32 8.50 9.76
CA VAL A 63 6.25 7.40 10.74
C VAL A 63 6.42 7.95 12.16
N ASP A 64 7.36 8.87 12.35
CA ASP A 64 7.62 9.51 13.63
C ASP A 64 6.45 10.41 14.04
N ASP A 65 5.99 11.26 13.13
CA ASP A 65 4.84 12.16 13.36
C ASP A 65 3.56 11.37 13.68
N LEU A 66 3.36 10.20 13.06
CA LEU A 66 2.24 9.31 13.37
C LEU A 66 2.43 8.64 14.74
N ASN A 67 3.64 8.18 15.06
CA ASN A 67 3.97 7.60 16.36
C ASN A 67 3.81 8.61 17.51
N ASP A 68 4.03 9.89 17.27
CA ASP A 68 3.77 10.95 18.25
C ASP A 68 2.29 11.11 18.59
N LEU A 69 1.39 10.67 17.72
CA LEU A 69 -0.05 10.62 17.99
C LEU A 69 -0.47 9.38 18.81
N LEU A 70 0.42 8.38 18.94
CA LEU A 70 0.19 7.15 19.69
C LEU A 70 0.72 7.26 21.13
N HIS A 71 0.21 6.42 22.01
CA HIS A 71 0.81 6.20 23.32
C HIS A 71 2.24 5.66 23.17
N VAL A 72 3.14 6.01 24.09
CA VAL A 72 4.58 5.71 23.98
C VAL A 72 4.82 4.20 23.87
N GLU A 73 4.06 3.43 24.64
CA GLU A 73 4.08 1.97 24.70
C GLU A 73 3.41 1.29 23.49
N GLU A 74 2.71 2.04 22.65
CA GLU A 74 1.97 1.53 21.49
C GLU A 74 2.54 1.99 20.14
N GLN A 75 3.70 2.66 20.15
CA GLN A 75 4.38 3.12 18.94
C GLN A 75 4.73 1.97 18.00
N ILE A 76 4.69 2.26 16.70
CA ILE A 76 4.96 1.31 15.62
C ILE A 76 6.44 1.36 15.28
N GLU A 77 7.17 0.28 15.56
CA GLU A 77 8.56 0.12 15.16
C GLU A 77 8.67 -0.48 13.75
N LEU A 78 9.43 0.18 12.87
CA LEU A 78 9.79 -0.36 11.57
C LEU A 78 11.11 -1.11 11.67
N LYS A 79 11.13 -2.38 11.23
CA LYS A 79 12.36 -3.19 11.27
C LYS A 79 13.50 -2.62 10.42
N ASN A 80 13.18 -1.93 9.32
CA ASN A 80 14.16 -1.45 8.35
C ASN A 80 13.98 0.03 7.95
N HIS A 81 13.08 0.79 8.58
CA HIS A 81 12.73 2.20 8.26
C HIS A 81 12.41 2.58 6.79
N GLU A 82 12.56 1.67 5.82
CA GLU A 82 12.43 1.93 4.39
C GLU A 82 11.09 1.46 3.79
N THR A 83 10.33 0.65 4.51
CA THR A 83 9.07 0.06 4.03
C THR A 83 7.97 0.20 5.05
N LEU A 84 6.79 0.65 4.62
CA LEU A 84 5.63 0.77 5.47
C LEU A 84 4.99 -0.61 5.68
N ASN A 85 4.51 -0.88 6.89
CA ASN A 85 3.65 -2.04 7.14
C ASN A 85 2.20 -1.75 6.67
N PRO A 86 1.31 -2.75 6.61
CA PRO A 86 -0.07 -2.55 6.15
C PRO A 86 -0.83 -1.45 6.88
N GLU A 87 -0.64 -1.32 8.19
CA GLU A 87 -1.29 -0.29 9.01
C GLU A 87 -0.84 1.11 8.60
N LEU A 88 0.48 1.31 8.48
CA LEU A 88 1.06 2.57 8.05
C LEU A 88 0.65 2.94 6.61
N ARG A 89 0.54 1.97 5.69
CA ARG A 89 0.04 2.22 4.33
C ARG A 89 -1.39 2.75 4.32
N ILE A 90 -2.26 2.22 5.18
CA ILE A 90 -3.63 2.73 5.32
C ILE A 90 -3.62 4.19 5.74
N PHE A 91 -2.83 4.55 6.74
CA PHE A 91 -2.74 5.93 7.22
C PHE A 91 -1.99 6.85 6.25
N ALA A 92 -1.06 6.33 5.45
CA ALA A 92 -0.44 7.06 4.35
C ALA A 92 -1.48 7.44 3.28
N VAL A 93 -2.39 6.52 2.93
CA VAL A 93 -3.49 6.81 1.99
C VAL A 93 -4.48 7.83 2.59
N ILE A 94 -4.79 7.74 3.88
CA ILE A 94 -5.59 8.75 4.60
C ILE A 94 -4.89 10.11 4.57
N ARG A 95 -3.57 10.12 4.78
CA ARG A 95 -2.74 11.33 4.69
C ARG A 95 -2.80 11.98 3.31
N LEU A 96 -2.89 11.19 2.24
CA LEU A 96 -3.10 11.69 0.88
C LEU A 96 -4.54 12.20 0.62
N GLY A 97 -5.41 12.20 1.64
CA GLY A 97 -6.76 12.76 1.58
C GLY A 97 -7.86 11.73 1.30
N ILE A 98 -7.53 10.44 1.16
CA ILE A 98 -8.51 9.38 0.88
C ILE A 98 -8.97 8.75 2.20
N LYS A 99 -10.17 9.13 2.67
CA LYS A 99 -10.71 8.67 3.97
C LYS A 99 -11.67 7.48 3.89
N ASP A 100 -12.24 7.25 2.72
CA ASP A 100 -13.24 6.20 2.51
C ASP A 100 -12.59 4.81 2.52
N SER A 101 -13.07 3.91 3.38
CA SER A 101 -12.48 2.57 3.54
C SER A 101 -12.54 1.74 2.26
N ALA A 102 -13.57 1.90 1.42
CA ALA A 102 -13.65 1.18 0.15
C ALA A 102 -12.63 1.71 -0.87
N ARG A 103 -12.41 3.02 -0.90
CA ARG A 103 -11.36 3.65 -1.74
C ARG A 103 -9.94 3.35 -1.27
N ILE A 104 -9.73 3.10 0.03
CA ILE A 104 -8.43 2.64 0.57
C ILE A 104 -8.20 1.16 0.24
N ALA A 105 -9.26 0.35 0.32
CA ALA A 105 -9.19 -1.10 0.10
C ALA A 105 -8.71 -1.46 -1.31
N GLU A 106 -9.14 -0.71 -2.32
CA GLU A 106 -8.82 -0.98 -3.73
C GLU A 106 -7.30 -0.98 -4.03
N PRO A 107 -6.52 0.08 -3.75
CA PRO A 107 -5.08 0.09 -4.00
C PRO A 107 -4.31 -0.88 -3.09
N LEU A 108 -4.82 -1.16 -1.88
CA LEU A 108 -4.15 -2.04 -0.92
C LEU A 108 -4.59 -3.51 -1.03
N ARG A 109 -5.45 -3.86 -1.99
CA ARG A 109 -5.95 -5.23 -2.23
C ARG A 109 -6.48 -5.93 -0.97
N TYR A 110 -6.98 -5.14 -0.01
CA TYR A 110 -7.57 -5.65 1.21
C TYR A 110 -9.09 -5.64 1.10
N SER A 111 -9.75 -6.46 1.91
CA SER A 111 -11.19 -6.30 2.08
C SER A 111 -11.48 -4.98 2.82
N VAL A 112 -12.63 -4.38 2.56
CA VAL A 112 -13.07 -3.18 3.28
C VAL A 112 -13.08 -3.44 4.81
N ASN A 113 -13.49 -4.64 5.23
CA ASN A 113 -13.48 -5.04 6.63
C ASN A 113 -12.06 -5.09 7.22
N THR A 114 -11.08 -5.58 6.47
CA THR A 114 -9.67 -5.58 6.87
C THR A 114 -9.17 -4.15 7.09
N ILE A 115 -9.54 -3.20 6.20
CA ILE A 115 -9.23 -1.78 6.38
C ILE A 115 -9.86 -1.23 7.67
N TYR A 116 -11.14 -1.51 7.92
CA TYR A 116 -11.81 -1.10 9.16
C TYR A 116 -11.10 -1.64 10.40
N ASN A 117 -10.73 -2.92 10.41
CA ASN A 117 -10.04 -3.55 11.55
C ASN A 117 -8.69 -2.90 11.83
N TYR A 118 -7.88 -2.65 10.80
CA TYR A 118 -6.60 -1.96 10.98
C TYR A 118 -6.78 -0.51 11.47
N ARG A 119 -7.76 0.23 10.93
CA ARG A 119 -8.08 1.58 11.41
C ARG A 119 -8.46 1.57 12.89
N VAL A 120 -9.38 0.70 13.28
CA VAL A 120 -9.84 0.60 14.68
C VAL A 120 -8.68 0.21 15.60
N LYS A 121 -7.84 -0.74 15.18
CA LYS A 121 -6.68 -1.20 15.94
C LYS A 121 -5.72 -0.04 16.24
N ILE A 122 -5.31 0.73 15.23
CA ILE A 122 -4.39 1.85 15.45
C ILE A 122 -5.08 3.01 16.18
N LYS A 123 -6.35 3.32 15.89
CA LYS A 123 -7.09 4.34 16.63
C LYS A 123 -7.27 4.00 18.12
N ASN A 124 -7.24 2.73 18.51
CA ASN A 124 -7.27 2.32 19.92
C ASN A 124 -5.94 2.61 20.64
N LYS A 125 -4.85 2.76 19.89
CA LYS A 125 -3.50 3.08 20.38
C LYS A 125 -3.22 4.59 20.45
N ALA A 126 -4.15 5.40 19.95
CA ALA A 126 -4.01 6.84 19.83
C ALA A 126 -4.28 7.57 21.14
N LYS A 127 -3.46 8.59 21.44
CA LYS A 127 -3.67 9.51 22.58
C LYS A 127 -5.02 10.22 22.52
N ASN A 128 -5.48 10.54 21.31
CA ASN A 128 -6.83 11.05 21.06
C ASN A 128 -7.46 10.26 19.90
N ARG A 129 -8.36 9.34 20.25
CA ARG A 129 -9.01 8.43 19.30
C ARG A 129 -9.92 9.13 18.29
N GLU A 130 -10.62 10.19 18.70
CA GLU A 130 -11.62 10.87 17.87
C GLU A 130 -10.95 11.71 16.78
N GLU A 131 -9.93 12.48 17.16
CA GLU A 131 -9.20 13.37 16.25
C GLU A 131 -8.03 12.70 15.52
N PHE A 132 -7.71 11.43 15.82
CA PHE A 132 -6.52 10.75 15.29
C PHE A 132 -6.36 10.88 13.77
N GLU A 133 -7.40 10.55 13.00
CA GLU A 133 -7.31 10.59 11.53
C GLU A 133 -7.25 12.01 10.97
N ASN A 134 -7.82 12.99 11.69
CA ASN A 134 -7.69 14.41 11.32
C ASN A 134 -6.27 14.91 11.57
N HIS A 135 -5.62 14.45 12.65
CA HIS A 135 -4.21 14.74 12.90
C HIS A 135 -3.31 14.05 11.86
N VAL A 136 -3.57 12.78 11.53
CA VAL A 136 -2.84 12.07 10.46
C VAL A 136 -2.94 12.84 9.14
N LEU A 137 -4.11 13.34 8.77
CA LEU A 137 -4.29 14.14 7.55
C LEU A 137 -3.40 15.39 7.50
N ARG A 138 -3.06 15.96 8.66
CA ARG A 138 -2.27 17.19 8.78
C ARG A 138 -0.76 16.97 8.91
N ILE A 139 -0.29 15.72 9.04
CA ILE A 139 1.15 15.41 9.17
C ILE A 139 1.94 16.02 8.00
N GLY A 140 2.95 16.86 8.24
CA GLY A 140 3.69 17.51 7.16
C GLY A 140 2.84 18.40 6.23
N ALA A 141 1.60 18.76 6.60
CA ALA A 141 0.96 19.95 6.04
C ALA A 141 1.80 21.14 6.52
N PHE A 142 2.11 22.07 5.61
CA PHE A 142 3.01 23.20 5.83
C PHE A 142 2.95 23.72 7.27
N LYS A 143 4.09 23.68 7.99
CA LYS A 143 4.34 24.70 9.02
C LYS A 143 4.31 26.00 8.25
N ASP A 144 3.23 26.77 8.41
CA ASP A 144 3.20 28.13 7.91
C ASP A 144 4.48 28.82 8.38
N ILE A 145 5.21 29.34 7.40
CA ILE A 145 6.29 30.28 7.62
C ILE A 145 5.64 31.46 8.37
N ASN A 146 5.92 31.56 9.66
CA ASN A 146 5.84 32.79 10.44
C ASN A 146 6.83 32.71 11.60
#